data_AF-A0A812PBT6-F1
#
_entry.id   AF-A0A812PBT6-F1
#
_cell.length_a   1.000
_cell.length_b   1.000
_cell.length_c   1.000
_cell.angle_alpha   90.00
_cell.angle_beta   90.00
_cell.angle_gamma   90.00
#
_symmetry.space_group_name_H-M   'P 1'
#
loop_
_entity.id
_entity.type
_entity.pdbx_description
1 polymer ?
#
loop_
_entity_poly.entity_id
_entity_poly.type
_entity_poly.pdbx_seq_one_letter_code
_entity_poly.pdbx_strand_id
1 'polypeptide(L)' 'VRSAAFSPDGTIIGSASYDGTVRLWSVTGKCLKILEGHDGAVISVAFIEG' A
#
# COMPACT_ATOMS: atom_id res chain seq x y z
N VAL A 1 5.17 4.49 8.23
CA VAL A 1 5.17 3.80 6.92
C VAL A 1 6.54 3.17 6.73
N ARG A 2 6.60 1.89 6.35
CA ARG A 2 7.85 1.15 6.13
C ARG A 2 8.32 1.21 4.66
N SER A 3 7.36 1.29 3.74
CA SER A 3 7.56 1.37 2.30
C SER A 3 6.30 1.94 1.65
N ALA A 4 6.45 2.59 0.51
CA ALA A 4 5.35 3.00 -0.34
C ALA A 4 5.73 2.84 -1.82
N ALA A 5 4.75 2.54 -2.65
CA ALA A 5 4.92 2.38 -4.10
C ALA A 5 3.72 3.01 -4.84
N PHE A 6 3.97 3.56 -6.02
CA PHE A 6 2.91 3.97 -6.94
C PHE A 6 2.48 2.79 -7.79
N SER A 7 1.19 2.76 -8.15
CA SER A 7 0.73 1.94 -9.27
C SER A 7 1.37 2.42 -10.56
N PRO A 8 1.48 1.57 -11.59
CA PRO A 8 2.17 1.92 -12.83
C PRO A 8 1.49 3.05 -13.59
N ASP A 9 0.16 3.12 -13.52
CA ASP A 9 -0.65 4.22 -14.05
C ASP A 9 -0.60 5.51 -13.19
N GLY A 10 0.07 5.46 -12.04
CA GLY A 10 0.25 6.59 -11.12
C GLY A 10 -1.02 7.02 -10.39
N THR A 11 -2.11 6.26 -10.42
CA THR A 11 -3.40 6.68 -9.83
C THR A 11 -3.58 6.26 -8.36
N ILE A 12 -2.84 5.24 -7.94
CA ILE A 12 -2.92 4.64 -6.61
C ILE A 12 -1.54 4.63 -5.95
N ILE A 13 -1.53 4.86 -4.64
CA ILE A 13 -0.37 4.64 -3.78
C ILE A 13 -0.65 3.44 -2.88
N GLY A 14 0.27 2.50 -2.81
CA GLY A 14 0.30 1.45 -1.81
C GLY A 14 1.26 1.80 -0.68
N SER A 15 0.91 1.55 0.58
CA SER A 15 1.80 1.76 1.73
C SER A 15 1.82 0.56 2.66
N ALA A 16 3.01 0.14 3.07
CA ALA A 16 3.24 -0.90 4.07
C ALA A 16 3.31 -0.30 5.49
N SER A 17 2.67 -0.97 6.45
CA SER A 17 2.51 -0.51 7.82
C SER A 17 2.99 -1.54 8.85
N TYR A 18 3.37 -1.03 10.04
CA TYR A 18 3.82 -1.88 11.16
C TYR A 18 2.66 -2.63 11.81
N ASP A 19 1.43 -2.17 11.60
CA ASP A 19 0.19 -2.80 12.09
C ASP A 19 -0.24 -4.05 11.29
N GLY A 20 0.61 -4.53 10.38
CA GLY A 20 0.31 -5.69 9.54
C GLY A 20 -0.61 -5.42 8.36
N THR A 21 -0.89 -4.15 8.07
CA THR A 21 -1.75 -3.77 6.93
C THR A 21 -0.95 -3.22 5.75
N VAL A 22 -1.50 -3.43 4.55
CA VAL A 22 -1.20 -2.63 3.37
C VAL A 22 -2.38 -1.70 3.12
N ARG A 23 -2.14 -0.42 2.90
CA ARG A 23 -3.20 0.55 2.58
C ARG A 23 -3.04 1.06 1.17
N LEU A 24 -4.17 1.17 0.47
CA LEU A 24 -4.26 1.76 -0.86
C LEU A 24 -4.89 3.15 -0.76
N TRP A 25 -4.28 4.12 -1.41
CA TRP A 25 -4.67 5.53 -1.37
C TRP A 25 -4.87 6.05 -2.78
N SER A 26 -5.79 6.99 -2.96
CA SER A 26 -5.77 7.86 -4.14
C SER A 26 -4.59 8.83 -4.02
N VAL A 27 -4.11 9.34 -5.15
CA VAL A 27 -3.11 10.42 -5.18
C VAL A 27 -3.56 11.71 -4.48
N THR A 28 -4.87 11.89 -4.27
CA THR A 28 -5.44 12.99 -3.49
C THR A 28 -5.44 12.74 -1.98
N GLY A 29 -4.88 11.61 -1.53
CA GLY A 29 -4.74 11.26 -0.10
C GLY A 29 -5.95 10.54 0.50
N LYS A 30 -6.97 10.18 -0.28
CA LYS A 30 -8.11 9.41 0.22
C LYS A 30 -7.69 7.95 0.40
N CYS A 31 -7.89 7.40 1.60
CA CYS A 31 -7.76 5.95 1.82
C CYS A 31 -8.87 5.22 1.05
N LEU A 32 -8.48 4.39 0.08
CA LEU A 32 -9.39 3.62 -0.76
C LEU A 32 -9.68 2.25 -0.17
N LYS A 33 -8.65 1.59 0.36
CA LYS A 33 -8.77 0.24 0.91
C LYS A 33 -7.68 -0.06 1.93
N ILE A 34 -8.01 -0.90 2.91
CA ILE A 34 -7.06 -1.52 3.82
C ILE A 34 -7.05 -3.01 3.49
N LEU A 35 -5.87 -3.56 3.27
CA LEU A 35 -5.62 -4.98 3.01
C LEU A 35 -5.00 -5.55 4.29
N GLU A 36 -5.72 -6.49 4.88
CA GLU A 36 -5.36 -7.20 6.10
C GLU A 36 -4.94 -8.63 5.77
N GLY A 37 -4.26 -9.30 6.70
CA GLY A 37 -3.88 -10.71 6.57
C GLY A 37 -2.44 -11.03 6.94
N HIS A 38 -1.60 -10.03 7.18
CA HIS A 38 -0.29 -10.27 7.80
C HIS A 38 -0.40 -10.19 9.32
N ASP A 39 0.08 -11.23 10.01
CA ASP A 39 0.11 -11.29 11.49
C ASP A 39 1.15 -10.34 12.13
N GLY A 40 2.01 -9.72 11.32
CA GLY A 40 3.07 -8.82 11.76
C GLY A 40 3.37 -7.75 10.72
N ALA A 41 4.34 -6.89 11.03
CA ALA A 41 4.66 -5.72 10.23
C ALA A 41 4.84 -6.05 8.73
N VAL A 42 4.20 -5.25 7.86
CA VAL A 42 4.49 -5.29 6.44
C VAL A 42 5.73 -4.44 6.18
N ILE A 43 6.71 -5.04 5.52
CA ILE A 43 8.03 -4.44 5.32
C ILE A 43 8.09 -3.67 4.01
N SER A 44 7.52 -4.22 2.94
CA SER A 44 7.57 -3.65 1.59
C SER A 44 6.27 -3.90 0.83
N VAL A 45 6.01 -3.05 -0.16
CA VAL A 45 4.93 -3.18 -1.14
C VAL A 45 5.49 -2.84 -2.52
N ALA A 46 5.01 -3.52 -3.55
CA ALA A 46 5.34 -3.24 -4.94
C ALA A 46 4.10 -3.43 -5.81
N PHE A 47 3.99 -2.63 -6.86
CA PHE A 47 3.07 -2.90 -7.94
C PHE A 47 3.84 -3.62 -9.04
N ILE A 48 3.27 -4.71 -9.54
CA ILE A 48 3.76 -5.40 -10.73
C ILE A 48 2.85 -5.02 -11.89
N GLU A 49 3.43 -4.73 -13.05
CA GLU A 49 2.67 -4.72 -14.30
C GLU A 49 2.41 -6.16 -14.75
N GLY A 50 1.29 -6.36 -15.42
CA GLY A 50 0.94 -7.59 -16.14
C GLY A 50 1.01 -7.37 -17.63
#